data_AF-A0A7Y5KFP7-F1
#
_entry.id   AF-A0A7Y5KFP7-F1
#
_cell.length_a   1.000
_cell.length_b   1.000
_cell.length_c   1.000
_cell.angle_alpha   90.00
_cell.angle_beta   90.00
_cell.angle_gamma   90.00
#
_symmetry.space_group_name_H-M   'P 1'
#
loop_
_entity.id
_entity.type
_entity.pdbx_description
1 polymer ?
#
loop_
_entity_poly.entity_id
_entity_poly.type
_entity_poly.pdbx_seq_one_letter_code
_entity_poly.pdbx_strand_id
1 'polypeptide(L)'
;MDSKKLSSLIPKIVHGGYTQGELVEFINLVQKISLSYLKYQEVIGKHIRWERRRKSGELDDLAIDCVAGLFMRNDNNEFVQLRRYFGPYIESNAAPNDVELLIMLRRLVIKKTKQELSRIFKERDPEGAKIIRNIRVAVKNATDLATFREMGREYIYLRNGRMMRAAAHHEHAPVCGVEAPAGVAEFSHEELNYLRKAKPTIPEKSLKQNYLELYAPKDHVSTTIRKMLSVVGGDERFQNFLPTDVVARLIRHTNLEVVRNRLIAQIEDVSPLDYVRLKEIERAKQKVLQRVRQKIQNQYVASSKIAPEKGEIYYRTLADVLEDITHSKKIESYFRHLRKYMPDLTQRRYRQEERTIFEYLGKLTKKWFREYLKDLL
;
A
#
# COMPACT_ATOMS: atom_id res chain seq x y z
N MET A 1 -14.00 -11.48 22.32
CA MET A 1 -14.23 -12.65 21.45
C MET A 1 -13.37 -13.74 22.03
N ASP A 2 -14.03 -14.75 22.61
CA ASP A 2 -13.33 -15.88 23.20
C ASP A 2 -12.52 -16.57 22.12
N SER A 3 -11.21 -16.73 22.33
CA SER A 3 -10.38 -17.55 21.44
C SER A 3 -10.83 -19.01 21.39
N LYS A 4 -11.72 -19.39 22.32
CA LYS A 4 -12.22 -20.74 22.64
C LYS A 4 -12.97 -21.48 21.52
N LYS A 5 -12.96 -20.99 20.27
CA LYS A 5 -13.66 -21.63 19.13
C LYS A 5 -12.87 -21.67 17.83
N LEU A 6 -11.60 -21.26 17.78
CA LEU A 6 -10.84 -21.22 16.53
C LEU A 6 -10.52 -22.62 15.99
N SER A 7 -10.26 -23.56 16.89
CA SER A 7 -10.04 -24.99 16.66
C SER A 7 -11.22 -25.68 15.98
N SER A 8 -12.45 -25.20 16.18
CA SER A 8 -13.62 -25.70 15.44
C SER A 8 -13.92 -24.88 14.18
N LEU A 9 -13.73 -23.55 14.24
CA LEU A 9 -14.10 -22.64 13.17
C LEU A 9 -13.17 -22.71 11.95
N ILE A 10 -11.85 -22.75 12.16
CA ILE A 10 -10.89 -22.75 11.06
C ILE A 10 -10.99 -24.04 10.22
N PRO A 11 -11.06 -25.25 10.81
CA PRO A 11 -11.29 -26.47 10.03
C PRO A 11 -12.59 -26.45 9.24
N LYS A 12 -13.70 -25.97 9.83
CA LYS A 12 -14.97 -25.82 9.09
C LYS A 12 -14.83 -24.90 7.88
N ILE A 13 -14.12 -23.79 8.03
CA ILE A 13 -13.87 -22.84 6.93
C ILE A 13 -12.99 -23.46 5.84
N VAL A 14 -11.94 -24.18 6.22
CA VAL A 14 -11.02 -24.83 5.28
C VAL A 14 -11.71 -25.94 4.47
N HIS A 15 -12.56 -26.73 5.12
CA HIS A 15 -13.27 -27.86 4.49
C HIS A 15 -14.62 -27.48 3.86
N GLY A 16 -15.07 -26.24 4.01
CA GLY A 16 -16.32 -25.77 3.41
C GLY A 16 -17.59 -26.03 4.25
N GLY A 17 -17.49 -26.67 5.41
CA GLY A 17 -18.61 -27.01 6.30
C GLY A 17 -19.04 -25.90 7.28
N TYR A 18 -18.93 -24.63 6.88
CA TYR A 18 -19.25 -23.48 7.72
C TYR A 18 -20.65 -22.91 7.41
N THR A 19 -21.27 -22.30 8.41
CA THR A 19 -22.47 -21.48 8.24
C THR A 19 -22.12 -20.05 7.84
N GLN A 20 -23.09 -19.33 7.25
CA GLN A 20 -22.89 -17.92 6.88
C GLN A 20 -22.55 -17.05 8.10
N GLY A 21 -23.14 -17.33 9.27
CA GLY A 21 -22.82 -16.64 10.52
C GLY A 21 -21.36 -16.86 10.96
N GLU A 22 -20.91 -18.12 10.98
CA GLU A 22 -19.52 -18.48 11.30
C GLU A 22 -18.51 -17.81 10.36
N LEU A 23 -18.81 -17.74 9.06
CA LEU A 23 -17.95 -17.04 8.11
C LEU A 23 -17.87 -15.54 8.40
N VAL A 24 -19.01 -14.90 8.69
CA VAL A 24 -19.05 -13.47 9.03
C VAL A 24 -18.27 -13.19 10.31
N GLU A 25 -18.39 -14.04 11.32
CA GLU A 25 -17.60 -13.94 12.55
C GLU A 25 -16.10 -14.04 12.29
N PHE A 26 -15.69 -14.99 11.46
CA PHE A 26 -14.28 -15.17 11.10
C PHE A 26 -13.74 -13.99 10.28
N ILE A 27 -14.50 -13.48 9.31
CA ILE A 27 -14.14 -12.28 8.54
C ILE A 27 -13.98 -11.08 9.49
N ASN A 28 -14.90 -10.88 10.43
CA ASN A 28 -14.83 -9.79 11.40
C ASN A 28 -13.59 -9.91 12.30
N LEU A 29 -13.22 -11.12 12.72
CA LEU A 29 -11.99 -11.35 13.48
C LEU A 29 -10.75 -10.98 12.66
N VAL A 30 -10.66 -11.46 11.42
CA VAL A 30 -9.56 -11.17 10.50
C VAL A 30 -9.47 -9.66 10.20
N GLN A 31 -10.60 -9.00 9.98
CA GLN A 31 -10.68 -7.56 9.78
C GLN A 31 -10.17 -6.81 11.01
N LYS A 32 -10.57 -7.21 12.24
CA LYS A 32 -10.11 -6.57 13.48
C LYS A 32 -8.60 -6.67 13.66
N ILE A 33 -8.00 -7.83 13.34
CA ILE A 33 -6.54 -8.02 13.37
C ILE A 33 -5.86 -7.06 12.37
N SER A 34 -6.37 -7.01 11.13
CA SER A 34 -5.87 -6.12 10.08
C SER A 34 -5.97 -4.65 10.48
N LEU A 35 -7.13 -4.23 10.99
CA LEU A 35 -7.39 -2.88 11.47
C LEU A 35 -6.46 -2.48 12.61
N SER A 36 -6.24 -3.37 13.57
CA SER A 36 -5.31 -3.15 14.68
C SER A 36 -3.89 -2.88 14.17
N TYR A 37 -3.44 -3.68 13.19
CA TYR A 37 -2.15 -3.47 12.55
C TYR A 37 -2.08 -2.13 11.80
N LEU A 38 -3.12 -1.75 11.05
CA LEU A 38 -3.16 -0.47 10.34
C LEU A 38 -3.13 0.73 11.30
N LYS A 39 -3.88 0.66 12.41
CA LYS A 39 -3.85 1.68 13.47
C LYS A 39 -2.45 1.82 14.08
N TYR A 40 -1.79 0.70 14.37
CA TYR A 40 -0.41 0.70 14.85
C TYR A 40 0.56 1.36 13.84
N GLN A 41 0.40 1.09 12.54
CA GLN A 41 1.21 1.74 11.51
C GLN A 41 0.94 3.26 11.40
N GLU A 42 -0.30 3.73 11.65
CA GLU A 42 -0.60 5.16 11.74
C GLU A 42 0.05 5.83 12.95
N VAL A 43 0.05 5.18 14.11
CA VAL A 43 0.71 5.68 15.33
C VAL A 43 2.22 5.83 15.11
N ILE A 44 2.83 4.89 14.38
CA ILE A 44 4.23 4.97 13.94
C ILE A 44 4.45 6.08 12.90
N GLY A 45 3.38 6.71 12.41
CA GLY A 45 3.39 7.86 11.53
C GLY A 45 3.49 7.54 10.06
N LYS A 46 3.14 6.31 9.65
CA LYS A 46 2.80 6.08 8.24
C LYS A 46 1.47 6.74 7.94
N HIS A 47 1.45 7.66 6.99
CA HIS A 47 0.23 8.31 6.52
C HIS A 47 -0.57 7.34 5.63
N ILE A 48 -1.35 6.47 6.29
CA ILE A 48 -2.15 5.45 5.61
C ILE A 48 -3.46 6.04 5.06
N ARG A 49 -4.09 6.94 5.80
CA ARG A 49 -5.27 7.68 5.35
C ARG A 49 -4.96 8.68 4.25
N TRP A 50 -5.86 8.77 3.29
CA TRP A 50 -5.82 9.69 2.17
C TRP A 50 -6.16 11.13 2.58
N GLU A 51 -7.18 11.35 3.41
CA GLU A 51 -7.60 12.67 3.90
C GLU A 51 -7.59 12.69 5.44
N ARG A 52 -6.74 13.53 6.06
CA ARG A 52 -6.64 13.67 7.54
C ARG A 52 -7.95 14.15 8.20
N ARG A 53 -8.90 14.67 7.43
CA ARG A 53 -10.18 15.20 7.93
C ARG A 53 -11.31 14.55 7.13
N ARG A 54 -12.05 13.60 7.73
CA ARG A 54 -13.54 13.54 7.77
C ARG A 54 -14.22 12.16 7.81
N LYS A 55 -13.55 11.01 7.73
CA LYS A 55 -14.29 9.71 7.80
C LYS A 55 -13.72 8.73 8.80
N SER A 56 -14.52 8.39 9.82
CA SER A 56 -14.19 7.44 10.89
C SER A 56 -14.10 5.97 10.44
N GLY A 57 -14.24 5.67 9.14
CA GLY A 57 -14.26 4.30 8.60
C GLY A 57 -13.24 3.99 7.49
N GLU A 58 -12.37 4.94 7.08
CA GLU A 58 -11.44 4.69 5.96
C GLU A 58 -10.46 3.54 6.27
N LEU A 59 -10.01 3.44 7.53
CA LEU A 59 -9.16 2.33 7.94
C LEU A 59 -9.90 1.00 7.99
N ASP A 60 -11.19 1.00 8.35
CA ASP A 60 -12.01 -0.20 8.34
C ASP A 60 -12.20 -0.71 6.91
N ASP A 61 -12.42 0.21 5.96
CA ASP A 61 -12.48 -0.06 4.52
C ASP A 61 -11.16 -0.62 4.01
N LEU A 62 -10.05 0.03 4.35
CA LEU A 62 -8.73 -0.44 3.99
C LEU A 62 -8.36 -1.79 4.63
N ALA A 63 -8.81 -2.04 5.86
CA ALA A 63 -8.60 -3.31 6.54
C ALA A 63 -9.28 -4.47 5.79
N ILE A 64 -10.51 -4.26 5.30
CA ILE A 64 -11.23 -5.23 4.45
C ILE A 64 -10.50 -5.39 3.11
N ASP A 65 -10.08 -4.30 2.48
CA ASP A 65 -9.30 -4.34 1.24
C ASP A 65 -8.06 -5.22 1.36
N CYS A 66 -7.37 -5.10 2.47
CA CYS A 66 -6.14 -5.84 2.76
C CYS A 66 -6.36 -7.35 2.94
N VAL A 67 -7.51 -7.76 3.49
CA VAL A 67 -7.76 -9.18 3.82
C VAL A 67 -8.68 -9.88 2.83
N ALA A 68 -9.38 -9.15 1.95
CA ALA A 68 -10.32 -9.70 0.98
C ALA A 68 -9.70 -10.82 0.12
N GLY A 69 -8.40 -10.71 -0.20
CA GLY A 69 -7.67 -11.73 -0.94
C GLY A 69 -7.65 -13.10 -0.24
N LEU A 70 -7.65 -13.15 1.09
CA LEU A 70 -7.67 -14.41 1.85
C LEU A 70 -8.99 -15.18 1.67
N PHE A 71 -10.07 -14.45 1.39
CA PHE A 71 -11.43 -14.99 1.23
C PHE A 71 -11.82 -15.22 -0.23
N MET A 72 -10.87 -15.12 -1.16
CA MET A 72 -11.09 -15.52 -2.55
C MET A 72 -11.35 -17.03 -2.63
N ARG A 73 -12.40 -17.40 -3.36
CA ARG A 73 -12.75 -18.79 -3.65
C ARG A 73 -12.35 -19.17 -5.08
N ASN A 74 -12.00 -20.44 -5.28
CA ASN A 74 -11.88 -21.03 -6.62
C ASN A 74 -13.26 -21.39 -7.18
N ASP A 75 -13.28 -21.99 -8.38
CA ASP A 75 -14.52 -22.42 -9.04
C ASP A 75 -15.24 -23.54 -8.26
N ASN A 76 -14.51 -24.28 -7.43
CA ASN A 76 -15.04 -25.29 -6.51
C ASN A 76 -15.54 -24.70 -5.18
N ASN A 77 -15.63 -23.36 -5.06
CA ASN A 77 -16.10 -22.65 -3.87
C ASN A 77 -15.21 -22.82 -2.61
N GLU A 78 -13.94 -23.19 -2.77
CA GLU A 78 -12.97 -23.40 -1.69
C GLU A 78 -12.09 -22.17 -1.44
N PHE A 79 -11.76 -21.90 -0.17
CA PHE A 79 -10.84 -20.82 0.19
C PHE A 79 -9.36 -21.22 0.01
N VAL A 80 -8.85 -21.10 -1.22
CA VAL A 80 -7.51 -21.57 -1.62
C VAL A 80 -6.39 -21.08 -0.69
N GLN A 81 -6.38 -19.80 -0.32
CA GLN A 81 -5.30 -19.24 0.52
C GLN A 81 -5.37 -19.73 1.96
N LEU A 82 -6.57 -19.85 2.53
CA LEU A 82 -6.76 -20.34 3.89
C LEU A 82 -6.45 -21.84 3.96
N ARG A 83 -6.93 -22.62 2.99
CA ARG A 83 -6.63 -24.06 2.87
C ARG A 83 -5.13 -24.31 2.71
N ARG A 84 -4.45 -23.57 1.84
CA ARG A 84 -3.00 -23.69 1.66
C ARG A 84 -2.22 -23.36 2.93
N TYR A 85 -2.68 -22.39 3.72
CA TYR A 85 -1.96 -21.96 4.92
C TYR A 85 -2.23 -22.86 6.13
N PHE A 86 -3.49 -23.25 6.37
CA PHE A 86 -3.88 -24.01 7.55
C PHE A 86 -3.98 -25.52 7.32
N GLY A 87 -4.22 -25.98 6.09
CA GLY A 87 -4.40 -27.39 5.74
C GLY A 87 -3.32 -28.31 6.31
N PRO A 88 -2.01 -28.04 6.08
CA PRO A 88 -0.93 -28.88 6.62
C PRO A 88 -0.92 -29.01 8.14
N TYR A 89 -1.50 -28.05 8.86
CA TYR A 89 -1.54 -28.04 10.31
C TYR A 89 -2.80 -28.70 10.87
N ILE A 90 -3.91 -28.60 10.15
CA ILE A 90 -5.19 -29.23 10.54
C ILE A 90 -5.15 -30.74 10.28
N GLU A 91 -4.48 -31.15 9.19
CA GLU A 91 -4.35 -32.55 8.78
C GLU A 91 -3.22 -33.28 9.53
N SER A 92 -2.45 -32.57 10.37
CA SER A 92 -1.38 -33.14 11.19
C SER A 92 -1.94 -33.85 12.43
N ASN A 93 -1.26 -34.92 12.87
CA ASN A 93 -1.61 -35.68 14.09
C ASN A 93 -1.64 -34.83 15.37
N ALA A 94 -0.99 -33.67 15.37
CA ALA A 94 -1.03 -32.70 16.47
C ALA A 94 -1.74 -31.43 15.98
N ALA A 95 -3.07 -31.42 16.03
CA ALA A 95 -3.86 -30.25 15.67
C ALA A 95 -3.55 -29.07 16.63
N PRO A 96 -3.30 -27.86 16.12
CA PRO A 96 -2.90 -26.74 16.96
C PRO A 96 -4.05 -26.30 17.87
N ASN A 97 -3.71 -25.86 19.08
CA ASN A 97 -4.71 -25.32 20.01
C ASN A 97 -5.21 -23.93 19.56
N ASP A 98 -6.26 -23.42 20.21
CA ASP A 98 -6.85 -22.11 19.88
C ASP A 98 -5.85 -20.94 19.94
N VAL A 99 -4.87 -20.99 20.86
CA VAL A 99 -3.88 -19.93 21.05
C VAL A 99 -2.88 -19.95 19.89
N GLU A 100 -2.40 -21.14 19.51
CA GLU A 100 -1.52 -21.36 18.38
C GLU A 100 -2.20 -20.94 17.07
N LEU A 101 -3.45 -21.35 16.86
CA LEU A 101 -4.25 -20.94 15.72
C LEU A 101 -4.42 -19.41 15.66
N LEU A 102 -4.63 -18.75 16.81
CA LEU A 102 -4.72 -17.30 16.86
C LEU A 102 -3.38 -16.63 16.49
N ILE A 103 -2.25 -17.16 16.96
CA ILE A 103 -0.91 -16.66 16.61
C ILE A 103 -0.64 -16.82 15.11
N MET A 104 -0.95 -17.99 14.56
CA MET A 104 -0.84 -18.29 13.13
C MET A 104 -1.72 -17.36 12.29
N LEU A 105 -2.99 -17.20 12.69
CA LEU A 105 -3.93 -16.30 12.05
C LEU A 105 -3.42 -14.86 12.06
N ARG A 106 -2.93 -14.37 13.20
CA ARG A 106 -2.33 -13.03 13.30
C ARG A 106 -1.14 -12.87 12.35
N ARG A 107 -0.23 -13.85 12.29
CA ARG A 107 0.92 -13.83 11.36
C ARG A 107 0.47 -13.77 9.91
N LEU A 108 -0.48 -14.61 9.51
CA LEU A 108 -1.03 -14.64 8.15
C LEU A 108 -1.66 -13.29 7.79
N VAL A 109 -2.56 -12.79 8.64
CA VAL A 109 -3.30 -11.54 8.40
C VAL A 109 -2.34 -10.36 8.32
N ILE A 110 -1.41 -10.21 9.28
CA ILE A 110 -0.43 -9.11 9.25
C ILE A 110 0.44 -9.18 7.99
N LYS A 111 0.92 -10.37 7.62
CA LYS A 111 1.71 -10.56 6.39
C LYS A 111 0.92 -10.13 5.16
N LYS A 112 -0.33 -10.57 5.05
CA LYS A 112 -1.21 -10.22 3.92
C LYS A 112 -1.53 -8.73 3.88
N THR A 113 -1.88 -8.14 5.03
CA THR A 113 -2.16 -6.72 5.17
C THR A 113 -0.96 -5.87 4.77
N LYS A 114 0.26 -6.24 5.17
CA LYS A 114 1.49 -5.54 4.74
C LYS A 114 1.70 -5.60 3.23
N GLN A 115 1.43 -6.75 2.60
CA GLN A 115 1.55 -6.92 1.16
C GLN A 115 0.53 -6.07 0.38
N GLU A 116 -0.75 -6.15 0.75
CA GLU A 116 -1.80 -5.38 0.08
C GLU A 116 -1.68 -3.89 0.35
N LEU A 117 -1.31 -3.48 1.57
CA LEU A 117 -1.04 -2.07 1.87
C LEU A 117 0.09 -1.51 1.01
N SER A 118 1.19 -2.25 0.83
CA SER A 118 2.28 -1.88 -0.08
C SER A 118 1.81 -1.74 -1.53
N ARG A 119 0.96 -2.67 -1.98
CA ARG A 119 0.36 -2.61 -3.31
C ARG A 119 -0.56 -1.39 -3.47
N ILE A 120 -1.45 -1.14 -2.52
CA ILE A 120 -2.37 0.01 -2.51
C ILE A 120 -1.58 1.32 -2.54
N PHE A 121 -0.50 1.44 -1.77
CA PHE A 121 0.37 2.62 -1.83
C PHE A 121 0.99 2.83 -3.20
N LYS A 122 1.49 1.76 -3.85
CA LYS A 122 2.04 1.84 -5.22
C LYS A 122 0.98 2.20 -6.25
N GLU A 123 -0.24 1.72 -6.08
CA GLU A 123 -1.37 2.02 -6.98
C GLU A 123 -1.86 3.46 -6.82
N ARG A 124 -1.91 3.97 -5.58
CA ARG A 124 -2.31 5.35 -5.28
C ARG A 124 -1.24 6.36 -5.67
N ASP A 125 0.04 5.98 -5.55
CA ASP A 125 1.17 6.86 -5.76
C ASP A 125 2.35 6.16 -6.45
N PRO A 126 2.24 5.89 -7.76
CA PRO A 126 3.28 5.20 -8.52
C PRO A 126 4.59 6.00 -8.55
N GLU A 127 4.51 7.33 -8.65
CA GLU A 127 5.66 8.24 -8.63
C GLU A 127 6.39 8.19 -7.29
N GLY A 128 5.68 8.32 -6.17
CA GLY A 128 6.30 8.18 -4.84
C GLY A 128 6.93 6.81 -4.63
N ALA A 129 6.30 5.74 -5.12
CA ALA A 129 6.88 4.40 -5.06
C ALA A 129 8.17 4.26 -5.90
N LYS A 130 8.23 4.89 -7.08
CA LYS A 130 9.43 4.95 -7.92
C LYS A 130 10.54 5.73 -7.23
N ILE A 131 10.22 6.88 -6.62
CA ILE A 131 11.17 7.69 -5.85
C ILE A 131 11.75 6.90 -4.67
N ILE A 132 10.91 6.26 -3.84
CA ILE A 132 11.38 5.45 -2.71
C ILE A 132 12.26 4.28 -3.18
N ARG A 133 11.90 3.63 -4.30
CA ARG A 133 12.72 2.58 -4.88
C ARG A 133 14.08 3.12 -5.31
N ASN A 134 14.11 4.25 -6.02
CA ASN A 134 15.34 4.88 -6.48
C ASN A 134 16.22 5.31 -5.30
N ILE A 135 15.64 5.84 -4.22
CA ILE A 135 16.35 6.15 -2.98
C ILE A 135 17.01 4.88 -2.42
N ARG A 136 16.26 3.79 -2.27
CA ARG A 136 16.81 2.53 -1.73
C ARG A 136 17.93 1.95 -2.59
N VAL A 137 17.77 1.98 -3.91
CA VAL A 137 18.82 1.54 -4.85
C VAL A 137 20.04 2.44 -4.74
N ALA A 138 19.84 3.77 -4.71
CA ALA A 138 20.93 4.73 -4.59
C ALA A 138 21.70 4.58 -3.27
N VAL A 139 21.01 4.34 -2.16
CA VAL A 139 21.65 4.11 -0.86
C VAL A 139 22.37 2.77 -0.84
N LYS A 140 21.78 1.70 -1.38
CA LYS A 140 22.43 0.38 -1.44
C LYS A 140 23.70 0.38 -2.30
N ASN A 141 23.70 1.16 -3.38
CA ASN A 141 24.84 1.25 -4.31
C ASN A 141 25.91 2.25 -3.86
N ALA A 142 25.60 3.14 -2.90
CA ALA A 142 26.55 4.11 -2.38
C ALA A 142 27.34 3.50 -1.20
N THR A 143 28.65 3.63 -1.23
CA THR A 143 29.55 3.07 -0.20
C THR A 143 29.47 3.82 1.14
N ASP A 144 29.06 5.07 1.11
CA ASP A 144 29.06 5.99 2.23
C ASP A 144 27.65 6.37 2.72
N LEU A 145 26.60 5.87 2.08
CA LEU A 145 25.23 5.99 2.60
C LEU A 145 24.83 4.70 3.30
N ALA A 146 24.13 4.83 4.41
CA ALA A 146 23.60 3.69 5.15
C ALA A 146 22.16 3.96 5.61
N THR A 147 21.46 2.88 5.96
CA THR A 147 20.11 2.96 6.53
C THR A 147 20.00 2.19 7.82
N PHE A 148 19.21 2.69 8.75
CA PHE A 148 18.79 1.94 9.92
C PHE A 148 17.28 2.03 10.12
N ARG A 149 16.74 1.16 10.97
CA ARG A 149 15.32 1.15 11.31
C ARG A 149 15.12 1.38 12.80
N GLU A 150 14.24 2.31 13.12
CA GLU A 150 13.91 2.64 14.51
C GLU A 150 12.42 2.96 14.59
N MET A 151 11.73 2.33 15.55
CA MET A 151 10.27 2.45 15.74
C MET A 151 9.46 2.18 14.46
N GLY A 152 9.92 1.29 13.58
CA GLY A 152 9.24 0.95 12.32
C GLY A 152 9.40 1.99 11.19
N ARG A 153 10.22 3.03 11.39
CA ARG A 153 10.66 3.98 10.35
C ARG A 153 12.05 3.64 9.86
N GLU A 154 12.33 4.01 8.61
CA GLU A 154 13.62 3.78 7.92
C GLU A 154 14.31 5.13 7.76
N TYR A 155 15.52 5.25 8.30
CA TYR A 155 16.32 6.47 8.29
C TYR A 155 17.55 6.28 7.42
N ILE A 156 18.03 7.37 6.82
CA ILE A 156 19.22 7.42 5.96
C ILE A 156 20.24 8.34 6.63
N TYR A 157 21.50 7.91 6.65
CA TYR A 157 22.62 8.68 7.20
C TYR A 157 23.89 8.43 6.36
N LEU A 158 24.90 9.27 6.57
CA LEU A 158 26.24 9.05 6.00
C LEU A 158 27.04 8.13 6.93
N ARG A 159 27.44 6.96 6.43
CA ARG A 159 28.22 5.95 7.16
C ARG A 159 29.59 6.45 7.56
N ASN A 160 30.18 7.32 6.73
CA ASN A 160 31.51 7.88 6.93
C ASN A 160 31.38 9.39 7.16
N GLY A 161 31.02 9.80 8.38
CA GLY A 161 31.07 11.20 8.81
C GLY A 161 32.44 11.90 8.63
N ARG A 162 33.49 11.15 8.25
CA ARG A 162 34.85 11.62 7.97
C ARG A 162 35.11 12.16 6.55
N MET A 163 34.45 11.69 5.48
CA MET A 163 34.94 12.04 4.13
C MET A 163 34.66 13.47 3.66
N MET A 164 33.72 14.22 4.25
CA MET A 164 33.53 15.64 3.90
C MET A 164 34.43 16.61 4.68
N ARG A 165 35.11 16.18 5.74
CA ARG A 165 36.17 16.99 6.39
C ARG A 165 37.58 16.61 5.94
N ALA A 166 37.76 15.43 5.33
CA ALA A 166 39.06 14.90 4.92
C ALA A 166 39.38 15.05 3.41
N ALA A 167 38.50 15.65 2.60
CA ALA A 167 38.82 15.98 1.20
C ALA A 167 39.86 17.12 1.06
N ALA A 168 40.52 17.51 2.14
CA ALA A 168 41.66 18.42 2.15
C ALA A 168 43.03 17.70 2.08
N HIS A 169 43.15 16.39 2.34
CA HIS A 169 44.44 15.68 2.23
C HIS A 169 44.32 14.21 1.81
N HIS A 170 45.28 13.78 1.00
CA HIS A 170 45.39 12.60 0.12
C HIS A 170 45.09 11.18 0.66
N GLU A 171 44.69 10.34 -0.31
CA GLU A 171 45.06 8.93 -0.61
C GLU A 171 45.21 7.86 0.49
N HIS A 172 44.31 6.89 0.49
CA HIS A 172 44.53 5.48 0.06
C HIS A 172 43.41 4.56 0.58
N ALA A 173 42.93 3.65 -0.27
CA ALA A 173 41.98 2.59 0.07
C ALA A 173 42.66 1.45 0.84
N PRO A 174 41.89 0.57 1.52
CA PRO A 174 41.55 -0.68 0.84
C PRO A 174 40.11 -1.20 1.06
N VAL A 175 39.75 -2.09 0.14
CA VAL A 175 38.52 -2.86 -0.02
C VAL A 175 38.48 -4.03 0.97
N CYS A 176 37.33 -4.31 1.58
CA CYS A 176 36.87 -5.69 1.79
C CYS A 176 35.39 -5.73 2.25
N GLY A 177 34.60 -6.55 1.55
CA GLY A 177 33.21 -6.83 1.89
C GLY A 177 33.08 -8.01 2.83
N VAL A 178 32.11 -7.93 3.74
CA VAL A 178 31.42 -9.09 4.32
C VAL A 178 29.97 -8.68 4.58
N GLU A 179 29.04 -9.47 4.05
CA GLU A 179 27.61 -9.36 4.31
C GLU A 179 27.32 -9.72 5.78
N ALA A 180 26.53 -8.89 6.47
CA ALA A 180 25.97 -9.23 7.79
C ALA A 180 24.43 -9.16 7.73
N PRO A 181 23.73 -10.11 8.37
CA PRO A 181 22.28 -10.25 8.26
C PRO A 181 21.57 -9.17 9.07
N ALA A 182 20.32 -8.88 8.67
CA ALA A 182 19.45 -7.88 9.26
C ALA A 182 19.00 -8.24 10.70
N GLY A 183 19.93 -8.17 11.66
CA GLY A 183 19.69 -7.99 13.09
C GLY A 183 20.05 -6.55 13.47
N VAL A 184 19.54 -6.05 14.60
CA VAL A 184 19.79 -4.70 15.10
C VAL A 184 21.30 -4.43 15.08
N ALA A 185 21.77 -3.58 14.15
CA ALA A 185 23.17 -3.19 14.13
C ALA A 185 23.42 -2.40 15.41
N GLU A 186 24.19 -2.98 16.34
CA GLU A 186 24.69 -2.26 17.50
C GLU A 186 25.59 -1.14 16.96
N PHE A 187 25.11 0.11 17.09
CA PHE A 187 25.89 1.27 16.69
C PHE A 187 27.12 1.37 17.59
N SER A 188 28.27 1.68 17.01
CA SER A 188 29.44 2.03 17.80
C SER A 188 29.16 3.32 18.60
N HIS A 189 29.91 3.53 19.69
CA HIS A 189 29.77 4.76 20.49
C HIS A 189 30.03 6.03 19.64
N GLU A 190 30.93 5.92 18.66
CA GLU A 190 31.22 6.98 17.70
C GLU A 190 30.06 7.24 16.74
N GLU A 191 29.38 6.20 16.25
CA GLU A 191 28.19 6.34 15.40
C GLU A 191 27.03 6.98 16.16
N LEU A 192 26.83 6.64 17.44
CA LEU A 192 25.80 7.25 18.27
C LEU A 192 26.03 8.76 18.45
N ASN A 193 27.29 9.16 18.69
CA ASN A 193 27.68 10.56 18.78
C ASN A 193 27.50 11.29 17.45
N TYR A 194 27.86 10.65 16.33
CA TYR A 194 27.68 11.20 14.99
C TYR A 194 26.20 11.42 14.61
N LEU A 195 25.35 10.43 14.91
CA LEU A 195 23.92 10.49 14.59
C LEU A 195 23.18 11.55 15.42
N ARG A 196 23.72 11.94 16.58
CA ARG A 196 23.13 12.93 17.48
C ARG A 196 21.68 12.59 17.83
N LYS A 197 21.38 11.30 18.10
CA LYS A 197 20.00 10.78 18.29
C LYS A 197 19.18 11.53 19.35
N ALA A 198 19.83 12.07 20.38
CA ALA A 198 19.17 12.83 21.45
C ALA A 198 18.70 14.23 21.04
N LYS A 199 19.16 14.76 19.90
CA LYS A 199 18.78 16.09 19.40
C LYS A 199 17.41 16.04 18.70
N PRO A 200 16.76 17.18 18.47
CA PRO A 200 15.52 17.23 17.68
C PRO A 200 15.76 16.96 16.19
N THR A 201 14.70 16.55 15.48
CA THR A 201 14.70 16.47 14.02
C THR A 201 14.68 17.87 13.39
N ILE A 202 15.39 18.06 12.27
CA ILE A 202 15.34 19.33 11.54
C ILE A 202 13.91 19.60 11.03
N PRO A 203 13.35 20.81 11.19
CA PRO A 203 12.06 21.15 10.60
C PRO A 203 12.09 21.00 9.07
N GLU A 204 11.10 20.30 8.50
CA GLU A 204 11.03 20.04 7.04
C GLU A 204 11.11 21.33 6.20
N LYS A 205 10.54 22.44 6.69
CA LYS A 205 10.58 23.75 6.01
C LYS A 205 12.01 24.29 5.91
N SER A 206 12.74 24.25 7.02
CA SER A 206 14.14 24.69 7.09
C SER A 206 15.04 23.81 6.22
N LEU A 207 14.83 22.49 6.27
CA LEU A 207 15.54 21.55 5.40
C LEU A 207 15.26 21.84 3.92
N LYS A 208 13.99 22.06 3.53
CA LYS A 208 13.60 22.37 2.15
C LYS A 208 14.27 23.64 1.65
N GLN A 209 14.25 24.72 2.44
CA GLN A 209 14.82 26.02 2.06
C GLN A 209 16.32 25.90 1.76
N ASN A 210 17.09 25.34 2.70
CA ASN A 210 18.54 25.22 2.55
C ASN A 210 18.93 24.19 1.46
N TYR A 211 18.13 23.14 1.27
CA TYR A 211 18.34 22.17 0.21
C TYR A 211 18.09 22.74 -1.19
N LEU A 212 17.08 23.61 -1.34
CA LEU A 212 16.74 24.23 -2.63
C LEU A 212 17.90 25.07 -3.19
N GLU A 213 18.69 25.70 -2.32
CA GLU A 213 19.90 26.45 -2.72
C GLU A 213 20.97 25.55 -3.34
N LEU A 214 21.02 24.28 -2.95
CA LEU A 214 21.98 23.29 -3.45
C LEU A 214 21.44 22.47 -4.62
N TYR A 215 20.15 22.58 -4.95
CA TYR A 215 19.47 21.69 -5.89
C TYR A 215 19.90 21.94 -7.33
N ALA A 216 20.28 20.87 -8.05
CA ALA A 216 20.47 20.91 -9.49
C ALA A 216 19.53 19.91 -10.20
N PRO A 217 18.76 20.32 -11.24
CA PRO A 217 17.79 19.44 -11.91
C PRO A 217 18.38 18.16 -12.55
N LYS A 218 19.69 18.11 -12.77
CA LYS A 218 20.40 16.95 -13.35
C LYS A 218 21.03 16.03 -12.29
N ASP A 219 20.85 16.32 -11.00
CA ASP A 219 21.44 15.52 -9.93
C ASP A 219 20.89 14.10 -9.92
N HIS A 220 21.78 13.13 -9.73
CA HIS A 220 21.39 11.77 -9.35
C HIS A 220 20.76 11.76 -7.95
N VAL A 221 19.92 10.76 -7.68
CA VAL A 221 19.23 10.61 -6.40
C VAL A 221 20.21 10.50 -5.23
N SER A 222 21.35 9.83 -5.40
CA SER A 222 22.41 9.75 -4.38
C SER A 222 23.00 11.13 -4.07
N THR A 223 23.27 11.95 -5.08
CA THR A 223 23.75 13.34 -4.92
C THR A 223 22.73 14.19 -4.19
N THR A 224 21.46 14.05 -4.55
CA THR A 224 20.35 14.74 -3.88
C THR A 224 20.28 14.38 -2.39
N ILE A 225 20.39 13.10 -2.05
CA ILE A 225 20.41 12.62 -0.66
C ILE A 225 21.61 13.21 0.10
N ARG A 226 22.80 13.23 -0.51
CA ARG A 226 24.01 13.82 0.10
C ARG A 226 23.82 15.29 0.40
N LYS A 227 23.26 16.07 -0.54
CA LYS A 227 22.97 17.50 -0.35
C LYS A 227 21.98 17.73 0.80
N MET A 228 20.95 16.89 0.92
CA MET A 228 20.05 16.96 2.06
C MET A 228 20.76 16.61 3.38
N LEU A 229 21.61 15.58 3.40
CA LEU A 229 22.37 15.19 4.59
C LEU A 229 23.47 16.20 4.95
N SER A 230 24.07 16.91 3.99
CA SER A 230 25.07 17.95 4.27
C SER A 230 24.45 19.17 4.95
N VAL A 231 23.22 19.55 4.59
CA VAL A 231 22.45 20.59 5.29
C VAL A 231 22.25 20.21 6.76
N VAL A 232 21.90 18.96 7.03
CA VAL A 232 21.67 18.46 8.39
C VAL A 232 22.97 18.30 9.16
N GLY A 233 24.03 17.81 8.51
CA GLY A 233 25.35 17.66 9.10
C GLY A 233 25.94 18.99 9.54
N GLY A 234 25.73 20.06 8.77
CA GLY A 234 26.21 21.40 9.06
C GLY A 234 25.53 22.10 10.23
N ASP A 235 24.30 21.73 10.58
CA ASP A 235 23.61 22.29 11.75
C ASP A 235 23.67 21.32 12.94
N GLU A 236 24.58 21.60 13.87
CA GLU A 236 24.78 20.75 15.04
C GLU A 236 23.59 20.70 15.99
N ARG A 237 22.57 21.55 15.84
CA ARG A 237 21.39 21.54 16.72
C ARG A 237 20.46 20.36 16.44
N PHE A 238 20.60 19.69 15.30
CA PHE A 238 19.68 18.64 14.86
C PHE A 238 20.33 17.24 14.77
N GLN A 239 19.48 16.21 14.77
CA GLN A 239 19.87 14.83 14.46
C GLN A 239 20.54 14.76 13.09
N ASN A 240 21.58 13.93 12.94
CA ASN A 240 22.36 13.83 11.71
C ASN A 240 21.94 12.67 10.80
N PHE A 241 20.63 12.54 10.60
CA PHE A 241 20.02 11.53 9.74
C PHE A 241 18.63 11.99 9.34
N LEU A 242 18.10 11.43 8.25
CA LEU A 242 16.82 11.83 7.70
C LEU A 242 15.87 10.64 7.53
N PRO A 243 14.57 10.79 7.85
CA PRO A 243 13.58 9.79 7.51
C PRO A 243 13.48 9.62 5.97
N THR A 244 13.44 8.38 5.50
CA THR A 244 13.36 8.05 4.07
C THR A 244 12.12 8.66 3.41
N ASP A 245 11.00 8.72 4.13
CA ASP A 245 9.75 9.31 3.63
C ASP A 245 9.81 10.83 3.52
N VAL A 246 10.58 11.52 4.38
CA VAL A 246 10.84 12.96 4.27
C VAL A 246 11.68 13.25 3.02
N VAL A 247 12.77 12.49 2.82
CA VAL A 247 13.61 12.60 1.61
C VAL A 247 12.78 12.39 0.35
N ALA A 248 11.97 11.32 0.29
CA ALA A 248 11.10 11.05 -0.86
C ALA A 248 10.11 12.18 -1.14
N ARG A 249 9.53 12.75 -0.07
CA ARG A 249 8.57 13.86 -0.16
C ARG A 249 9.23 15.13 -0.68
N LEU A 250 10.45 15.45 -0.24
CA LEU A 250 11.20 16.62 -0.72
C LEU A 250 11.62 16.47 -2.19
N ILE A 251 12.11 15.29 -2.61
CA ILE A 251 12.42 15.00 -4.02
C ILE A 251 11.17 15.15 -4.90
N ARG A 252 10.02 14.65 -4.44
CA ARG A 252 8.77 14.79 -5.18
C ARG A 252 8.35 16.24 -5.34
N HIS A 253 8.34 17.01 -4.25
CA HIS A 253 7.92 18.41 -4.31
C HIS A 253 8.81 19.24 -5.23
N THR A 254 10.13 19.04 -5.16
CA THR A 254 11.08 19.75 -6.04
C THR A 254 10.92 19.38 -7.50
N ASN A 255 10.76 18.09 -7.83
CA ASN A 255 10.50 17.67 -9.21
C ASN A 255 9.19 18.25 -9.76
N LEU A 256 8.12 18.28 -8.96
CA LEU A 256 6.84 18.86 -9.38
C LEU A 256 6.92 20.37 -9.60
N GLU A 257 7.64 21.11 -8.74
CA GLU A 257 7.87 22.55 -8.91
C GLU A 257 8.64 22.84 -10.21
N VAL A 258 9.68 22.07 -10.52
CA VAL A 258 10.45 22.20 -11.76
C VAL A 258 9.61 21.88 -12.99
N VAL A 259 8.82 20.80 -12.96
CA VAL A 259 7.93 20.41 -14.07
C VAL A 259 6.84 21.45 -14.27
N ARG A 260 6.23 21.96 -13.19
CA ARG A 260 5.22 23.03 -13.27
C ARG A 260 5.78 24.28 -13.94
N ASN A 261 7.00 24.69 -13.59
CA ASN A 261 7.65 25.85 -14.19
C ASN A 261 7.96 25.62 -15.69
N ARG A 262 8.28 24.39 -16.10
CA ARG A 262 8.48 24.04 -17.53
C ARG A 262 7.17 23.95 -18.30
N LEU A 263 6.12 23.40 -17.71
CA LEU A 263 4.80 23.29 -18.34
C LEU A 263 4.18 24.68 -18.56
N ILE A 264 4.28 25.59 -17.58
CA ILE A 264 3.85 26.99 -17.76
C ILE A 264 4.57 27.65 -18.94
N ALA A 265 5.79 27.20 -19.26
CA ALA A 265 6.56 27.70 -20.40
C ALA A 265 6.26 26.99 -21.74
N GLN A 266 5.41 25.96 -21.80
CA GLN A 266 5.27 25.08 -22.99
C GLN A 266 3.83 24.64 -23.37
N ILE A 267 2.75 25.26 -22.88
CA ILE A 267 1.39 24.85 -23.30
C ILE A 267 1.03 25.48 -24.66
N GLU A 268 1.06 24.67 -25.72
CA GLU A 268 -0.04 24.40 -26.68
C GLU A 268 0.38 23.29 -27.67
N ASP A 269 -0.20 22.08 -27.53
CA ASP A 269 -0.70 21.23 -28.64
C ASP A 269 -1.07 19.81 -28.16
N VAL A 270 -2.28 19.35 -28.51
CA VAL A 270 -2.77 17.98 -28.23
C VAL A 270 -2.50 17.10 -29.45
N SER A 271 -1.87 15.94 -29.25
CA SER A 271 -1.33 15.09 -30.32
C SER A 271 -2.36 14.08 -30.88
N PRO A 272 -2.33 13.76 -32.19
CA PRO A 272 -3.16 12.71 -32.81
C PRO A 272 -3.06 11.31 -32.18
N LEU A 273 -1.98 11.02 -31.43
CA LEU A 273 -1.79 9.76 -30.70
C LEU A 273 -2.83 9.55 -29.59
N ASP A 274 -3.40 10.63 -29.05
CA ASP A 274 -4.34 10.56 -27.93
C ASP A 274 -5.72 10.02 -28.35
N TYR A 275 -6.11 10.19 -29.62
CA TYR A 275 -7.37 9.65 -30.16
C TYR A 275 -7.37 8.13 -30.29
N VAL A 276 -6.24 7.52 -30.66
CA VAL A 276 -6.10 6.05 -30.79
C VAL A 276 -6.17 5.39 -29.41
N ARG A 277 -5.49 5.97 -28.41
CA ARG A 277 -5.52 5.50 -27.01
C ARG A 277 -6.92 5.53 -26.41
N LEU A 278 -7.73 6.55 -26.72
CA LEU A 278 -9.12 6.65 -26.26
C LEU A 278 -9.99 5.48 -26.76
N LYS A 279 -9.84 5.07 -28.04
CA LYS A 279 -10.52 3.87 -28.57
C LYS A 279 -10.00 2.58 -27.94
N GLU A 280 -8.71 2.54 -27.64
CA GLU A 280 -8.00 1.55 -26.80
C GLU A 280 -8.78 1.22 -25.52
N ILE A 281 -8.97 2.28 -24.74
CA ILE A 281 -9.56 2.26 -23.40
C ILE A 281 -11.03 1.83 -23.44
N GLU A 282 -11.81 2.31 -24.42
CA GLU A 282 -13.23 1.93 -24.55
C GLU A 282 -13.42 0.44 -24.87
N ARG A 283 -12.55 -0.15 -25.71
CA ARG A 283 -12.59 -1.60 -25.97
C ARG A 283 -12.28 -2.41 -24.72
N ALA A 284 -11.28 -1.99 -23.94
CA ALA A 284 -10.94 -2.65 -22.67
C ALA A 284 -12.11 -2.59 -21.67
N LYS A 285 -12.78 -1.43 -21.59
CA LYS A 285 -13.95 -1.21 -20.73
C LYS A 285 -15.10 -2.18 -21.08
N GLN A 286 -15.45 -2.32 -22.36
CA GLN A 286 -16.51 -3.24 -22.79
C GLN A 286 -16.22 -4.70 -22.41
N LYS A 287 -14.99 -5.18 -22.63
CA LYS A 287 -14.58 -6.55 -22.27
C LYS A 287 -14.71 -6.82 -20.77
N VAL A 288 -14.31 -5.85 -19.94
CA VAL A 288 -14.44 -5.96 -18.48
C VAL A 288 -15.89 -6.03 -18.06
N LEU A 289 -16.74 -5.15 -18.60
CA LEU A 289 -18.17 -5.13 -18.24
C LEU A 289 -18.87 -6.43 -18.62
N GLN A 290 -18.56 -7.01 -19.79
CA GLN A 290 -19.09 -8.31 -20.19
C GLN A 290 -18.69 -9.41 -19.20
N ARG A 291 -17.43 -9.44 -18.78
CA ARG A 291 -16.91 -10.42 -17.81
C ARG A 291 -17.54 -10.25 -16.42
N VAL A 292 -17.76 -9.01 -15.98
CA VAL A 292 -18.46 -8.69 -14.72
C VAL A 292 -19.89 -9.20 -14.78
N ARG A 293 -20.60 -8.95 -15.88
CA ARG A 293 -21.99 -9.41 -16.06
C ARG A 293 -22.11 -10.92 -15.94
N GLN A 294 -21.26 -11.67 -16.66
CA GLN A 294 -21.24 -13.14 -16.57
C GLN A 294 -20.98 -13.63 -15.14
N LYS A 295 -20.05 -12.98 -14.43
CA LYS A 295 -19.73 -13.38 -13.06
C LYS A 295 -20.85 -13.11 -12.07
N ILE A 296 -21.54 -11.98 -12.20
CA ILE A 296 -22.72 -11.67 -11.38
C ILE A 296 -23.80 -12.74 -11.60
N GLN A 297 -24.09 -13.06 -12.87
CA GLN A 297 -25.10 -14.05 -13.22
C GLN A 297 -24.73 -15.45 -12.71
N ASN A 298 -23.55 -15.96 -13.04
CA ASN A 298 -23.17 -17.34 -12.73
C ASN A 298 -22.89 -17.58 -11.24
N GLN A 299 -22.26 -16.62 -10.56
CA GLN A 299 -21.79 -16.85 -9.19
C GLN A 299 -22.81 -16.43 -8.12
N TYR A 300 -23.64 -15.41 -8.40
CA TYR A 300 -24.50 -14.81 -7.39
C TYR A 300 -25.99 -14.94 -7.69
N VAL A 301 -26.41 -14.80 -8.95
CA VAL A 301 -27.82 -14.99 -9.33
C VAL A 301 -28.17 -16.46 -9.43
N ALA A 302 -27.38 -17.26 -10.16
CA ALA A 302 -27.63 -18.70 -10.34
C ALA A 302 -27.49 -19.51 -9.03
N SER A 303 -26.76 -18.99 -8.05
CA SER A 303 -26.66 -19.58 -6.70
C SER A 303 -27.70 -19.03 -5.72
N SER A 304 -28.67 -18.24 -6.18
CA SER A 304 -29.72 -17.59 -5.40
C SER A 304 -29.21 -16.72 -4.24
N LYS A 305 -27.93 -16.28 -4.28
CA LYS A 305 -27.33 -15.41 -3.26
C LYS A 305 -27.81 -13.96 -3.39
N ILE A 306 -28.21 -13.56 -4.60
CA ILE A 306 -28.84 -12.26 -4.88
C ILE A 306 -29.99 -12.45 -5.87
N ALA A 307 -31.02 -11.61 -5.76
CA ALA A 307 -32.10 -11.54 -6.74
C ALA A 307 -31.58 -11.05 -8.12
N PRO A 308 -32.18 -11.48 -9.24
CA PRO A 308 -31.74 -11.08 -10.58
C PRO A 308 -31.80 -9.57 -10.81
N GLU A 309 -32.83 -8.89 -10.30
CA GLU A 309 -32.97 -7.43 -10.36
C GLU A 309 -31.82 -6.70 -9.66
N LYS A 310 -31.41 -7.24 -8.50
CA LYS A 310 -30.28 -6.72 -7.73
C LYS A 310 -28.94 -6.96 -8.43
N GLY A 311 -28.81 -8.07 -9.16
CA GLY A 311 -27.66 -8.34 -10.02
C GLY A 311 -27.52 -7.30 -11.14
N GLU A 312 -28.62 -6.87 -11.74
CA GLU A 312 -28.62 -5.83 -12.78
C GLU A 312 -28.27 -4.44 -12.20
N ILE A 313 -28.78 -4.11 -11.01
CA ILE A 313 -28.38 -2.90 -10.28
C ILE A 313 -26.86 -2.89 -10.05
N TYR A 314 -26.29 -4.02 -9.62
CA TYR A 314 -24.85 -4.13 -9.38
C TYR A 314 -24.05 -3.92 -10.66
N TYR A 315 -24.50 -4.53 -11.77
CA TYR A 315 -23.86 -4.36 -13.06
C TYR A 315 -23.83 -2.89 -13.51
N ARG A 316 -24.98 -2.20 -13.49
CA ARG A 316 -25.08 -0.78 -13.89
C ARG A 316 -24.22 0.12 -13.00
N THR A 317 -24.25 -0.12 -11.70
CA THR A 317 -23.44 0.63 -10.75
C THR A 317 -21.94 0.45 -11.01
N LEU A 318 -21.50 -0.76 -11.37
CA LEU A 318 -20.10 -1.03 -11.71
C LEU A 318 -19.68 -0.43 -13.06
N ALA A 319 -20.61 -0.31 -14.01
CA ALA A 319 -20.37 0.42 -15.25
C ALA A 319 -20.08 1.89 -14.99
N ASP A 320 -20.89 2.55 -14.15
CA ASP A 320 -20.67 3.94 -13.76
C ASP A 320 -19.34 4.13 -13.01
N VAL A 321 -18.98 3.21 -12.12
CA VAL A 321 -17.69 3.25 -11.43
C VAL A 321 -16.54 3.17 -12.43
N LEU A 322 -16.66 2.34 -13.46
CA LEU A 322 -15.62 2.19 -14.48
C LEU A 322 -15.52 3.45 -15.35
N GLU A 323 -16.64 4.12 -15.61
CA GLU A 323 -16.70 5.41 -16.31
C GLU A 323 -15.99 6.53 -15.56
N ASP A 324 -16.19 6.60 -14.25
CA ASP A 324 -15.53 7.61 -13.43
C ASP A 324 -14.01 7.39 -13.36
N ILE A 325 -13.57 6.13 -13.44
CA ILE A 325 -12.14 5.78 -13.49
C ILE A 325 -11.49 6.23 -14.80
N THR A 326 -12.16 6.03 -15.95
CA THR A 326 -11.61 6.41 -17.27
C THR A 326 -11.51 7.93 -17.44
N HIS A 327 -12.46 8.67 -16.88
CA HIS A 327 -12.51 10.14 -17.01
C HIS A 327 -11.68 10.88 -15.94
N SER A 328 -10.86 10.18 -15.16
CA SER A 328 -10.06 10.76 -14.05
C SER A 328 -10.90 11.60 -13.06
N LYS A 329 -12.20 11.32 -12.96
CA LYS A 329 -13.08 11.99 -11.99
C LYS A 329 -12.78 11.44 -10.59
N LYS A 330 -13.06 12.25 -9.56
CA LYS A 330 -12.92 11.81 -8.16
C LYS A 330 -13.88 10.65 -7.93
N ILE A 331 -13.35 9.42 -7.85
CA ILE A 331 -14.14 8.20 -7.67
C ILE A 331 -14.96 8.34 -6.38
N GLU A 332 -16.29 8.37 -6.52
CA GLU A 332 -17.18 8.42 -5.38
C GLU A 332 -17.20 7.07 -4.65
N SER A 333 -17.59 7.08 -3.37
CA SER A 333 -17.71 5.81 -2.62
C SER A 333 -18.71 4.88 -3.30
N TYR A 334 -18.45 3.57 -3.28
CA TYR A 334 -19.37 2.55 -3.81
C TYR A 334 -20.80 2.69 -3.28
N PHE A 335 -20.96 3.03 -2.00
CA PHE A 335 -22.27 3.35 -1.41
C PHE A 335 -23.01 4.46 -2.17
N ARG A 336 -22.32 5.54 -2.57
CA ARG A 336 -22.91 6.67 -3.29
C ARG A 336 -23.33 6.29 -4.70
N HIS A 337 -22.52 5.48 -5.39
CA HIS A 337 -22.91 4.92 -6.69
C HIS A 337 -24.12 3.99 -6.56
N LEU A 338 -24.11 3.09 -5.59
CA LEU A 338 -25.20 2.12 -5.39
C LEU A 338 -26.51 2.82 -5.00
N ARG A 339 -26.42 3.89 -4.20
CA ARG A 339 -27.57 4.72 -3.81
C ARG A 339 -28.26 5.41 -4.99
N LYS A 340 -27.57 5.64 -6.12
CA LYS A 340 -28.22 6.17 -7.34
C LYS A 340 -29.30 5.22 -7.87
N TYR A 341 -29.10 3.91 -7.68
CA TYR A 341 -30.00 2.85 -8.14
C TYR A 341 -30.82 2.22 -7.00
N MET A 342 -30.49 2.53 -5.74
CA MET A 342 -31.19 2.10 -4.53
C MET A 342 -31.37 3.30 -3.58
N PRO A 343 -32.36 4.18 -3.81
CA PRO A 343 -32.50 5.44 -3.06
C PRO A 343 -32.72 5.23 -1.56
N ASP A 344 -33.41 4.15 -1.17
CA ASP A 344 -33.69 3.77 0.23
C ASP A 344 -32.51 3.09 0.94
N LEU A 345 -31.37 2.94 0.26
CA LEU A 345 -30.20 2.30 0.84
C LEU A 345 -29.58 3.18 1.93
N THR A 346 -29.77 2.76 3.18
CA THR A 346 -29.07 3.37 4.32
C THR A 346 -27.64 2.86 4.43
N GLN A 347 -26.77 3.66 5.04
CA GLN A 347 -25.36 3.29 5.19
C GLN A 347 -25.16 2.08 6.13
N ARG A 348 -26.07 1.88 7.09
CA ARG A 348 -26.08 0.70 7.97
C ARG A 348 -26.40 -0.57 7.18
N ARG A 349 -27.44 -0.54 6.35
CA ARG A 349 -27.85 -1.66 5.50
C ARG A 349 -26.79 -2.01 4.46
N TYR A 350 -26.19 -0.99 3.83
CA TYR A 350 -25.04 -1.19 2.94
C TYR A 350 -23.92 -1.97 3.62
N ARG A 351 -23.54 -1.60 4.85
CA ARG A 351 -22.46 -2.27 5.59
C ARG A 351 -22.75 -3.72 5.96
N GLN A 352 -24.01 -4.04 6.26
CA GLN A 352 -24.42 -5.37 6.73
C GLN A 352 -24.67 -6.34 5.58
N GLU A 353 -25.28 -5.88 4.48
CA GLU A 353 -25.81 -6.75 3.43
C GLU A 353 -25.02 -6.63 2.12
N GLU A 354 -24.70 -5.41 1.69
CA GLU A 354 -24.26 -5.16 0.31
C GLU A 354 -22.75 -5.08 0.15
N ARG A 355 -22.08 -4.54 1.16
CA ARG A 355 -20.67 -4.18 1.14
C ARG A 355 -19.78 -5.35 0.69
N THR A 356 -19.96 -6.51 1.29
CA THR A 356 -19.09 -7.66 1.06
C THR A 356 -19.12 -8.12 -0.39
N ILE A 357 -20.31 -8.19 -1.00
CA ILE A 357 -20.48 -8.67 -2.37
C ILE A 357 -20.14 -7.55 -3.36
N PHE A 358 -20.69 -6.36 -3.14
CA PHE A 358 -20.56 -5.25 -4.08
C PHE A 358 -19.13 -4.70 -4.16
N GLU A 359 -18.46 -4.51 -3.03
CA GLU A 359 -17.06 -4.04 -3.04
C GLU A 359 -16.11 -5.11 -3.59
N TYR A 360 -16.42 -6.39 -3.40
CA TYR A 360 -15.67 -7.48 -4.03
C TYR A 360 -15.79 -7.42 -5.57
N LEU A 361 -17.00 -7.28 -6.10
CA LEU A 361 -17.22 -7.12 -7.54
C LEU A 361 -16.55 -5.84 -8.08
N GLY A 362 -16.60 -4.73 -7.32
CA GLY A 362 -15.90 -3.48 -7.65
C GLY A 362 -14.39 -3.66 -7.76
N LYS A 363 -13.77 -4.37 -6.80
CA LYS A 363 -12.34 -4.70 -6.85
C LYS A 363 -11.98 -5.55 -8.05
N LEU A 364 -12.82 -6.54 -8.36
CA LEU A 364 -12.57 -7.45 -9.47
C LEU A 364 -12.66 -6.72 -10.82
N THR A 365 -13.66 -5.85 -10.97
CA THR A 365 -13.82 -4.96 -12.13
C THR A 365 -12.56 -4.11 -12.35
N LYS A 366 -12.06 -3.44 -11.31
CA LYS A 366 -10.81 -2.66 -11.37
C LYS A 366 -9.57 -3.50 -11.65
N LYS A 367 -9.53 -4.75 -11.17
CA LYS A 367 -8.42 -5.67 -11.44
C LYS A 367 -8.37 -6.05 -12.92
N TRP A 368 -9.50 -6.51 -13.47
CA TRP A 368 -9.58 -6.92 -14.87
C TRP A 368 -9.34 -5.77 -15.83
N PHE A 369 -9.85 -4.57 -15.51
CA PHE A 369 -9.58 -3.39 -16.33
C PHE A 369 -8.09 -3.07 -16.41
N ARG A 370 -7.37 -3.19 -15.30
CA ARG A 370 -5.91 -2.99 -15.30
C ARG A 370 -5.14 -4.09 -16.03
N GLU A 371 -5.62 -5.33 -16.01
CA GLU A 371 -5.02 -6.41 -16.81
C GLU A 371 -5.14 -6.08 -18.30
N TYR A 372 -6.34 -5.72 -18.76
CA TYR A 372 -6.53 -5.32 -20.16
C TYR A 372 -5.75 -4.08 -20.58
N LEU A 373 -5.57 -3.09 -19.68
CA LEU A 373 -4.75 -1.92 -19.98
C LEU A 373 -3.24 -2.21 -20.01
N LYS A 374 -2.77 -3.24 -19.30
CA LYS A 374 -1.37 -3.68 -19.37
C LYS A 374 -1.05 -4.43 -20.65
N ASP A 375 -2.03 -5.09 -21.25
CA ASP A 375 -1.87 -5.76 -22.54
C ASP A 375 -1.89 -4.77 -23.72
N LEU A 376 -2.21 -3.50 -23.46
CA LEU A 376 -2.27 -2.40 -24.43
C LEU A 376 -1.03 -1.47 -24.39
N LEU A 377 -0.15 -1.60 -23.39
CA LEU A 377 1.10 -0.85 -23.21
C LEU A 377 2.30 -1.76 -23.39
#